data_AF-A0A969WZP5-F1
#
_entry.id   AF-A0A969WZP5-F1
#
_cell.length_a   1.000
_cell.length_b   1.000
_cell.length_c   1.000
_cell.angle_alpha   90.00
_cell.angle_beta   90.00
_cell.angle_gamma   90.00
#
_symmetry.space_group_name_H-M   'P 1'
#
loop_
_entity.id
_entity.type
_entity.pdbx_description
1 polymer ?
#
loop_
_entity_poly.entity_id
_entity_poly.type
_entity_poly.pdbx_seq_one_letter_code
_entity_poly.pdbx_strand_id
1 'polypeptide(L)' 'MHKKKMIAPIVITAIFVLYFIGFALLCAFVDGIPLLVKLLGSVIPLILAGVCIYVFTERIKEIRSGEEDDLSKY' A
#
# COMPACT_ATOMS: atom_id res chain seq x y z
N MET A 1 -19.54 -7.18 -13.67
CA MET A 1 -19.09 -5.78 -13.86
C MET A 1 -17.92 -5.36 -12.94
N HIS A 2 -17.52 -6.15 -11.94
CA HIS A 2 -16.50 -5.72 -10.96
C HIS A 2 -15.03 -5.96 -11.36
N LYS A 3 -14.72 -6.89 -12.28
CA LYS A 3 -13.32 -7.25 -12.61
C LYS A 3 -12.50 -6.08 -13.16
N LYS A 4 -13.10 -5.21 -13.99
CA LYS A 4 -12.40 -4.02 -14.53
C LYS A 4 -12.11 -2.96 -13.44
N LYS A 5 -13.03 -2.80 -12.47
CA LYS A 5 -12.88 -1.85 -11.36
C LYS A 5 -11.76 -2.23 -10.38
N MET A 6 -11.42 -3.51 -10.28
CA MET A 6 -10.35 -4.00 -9.39
C MET A 6 -8.93 -3.78 -9.94
N ILE A 7 -8.76 -3.54 -11.25
CA ILE A 7 -7.43 -3.42 -11.87
C ILE A 7 -6.70 -2.19 -11.32
N ALA A 8 -7.38 -1.05 -11.27
CA ALA A 8 -6.79 0.20 -10.78
C ALA A 8 -6.26 0.09 -9.32
N PRO A 9 -7.06 -0.35 -8.33
CA PRO A 9 -6.57 -0.49 -6.97
C PRO A 9 -5.48 -1.56 -6.85
N ILE A 10 -5.53 -2.68 -7.59
CA ILE A 10 -4.47 -3.70 -7.57
C ILE A 10 -3.13 -3.11 -8.05
N VAL A 11 -3.14 -2.46 -9.21
CA VAL A 11 -1.91 -1.94 -9.83
C VAL A 11 -1.30 -0.85 -8.96
N ILE A 12 -2.11 0.07 -8.43
CA ILE A 12 -1.59 1.17 -7.61
C ILE A 12 -1.03 0.66 -6.29
N THR A 13 -1.73 -0.27 -5.60
CA THR A 13 -1.25 -0.86 -4.36
C THR A 13 0.05 -1.64 -4.60
N ALA A 14 0.14 -2.41 -5.69
CA ALA A 14 1.37 -3.14 -6.03
C ALA A 14 2.56 -2.20 -6.25
N ILE A 15 2.38 -1.10 -6.97
CA ILE A 15 3.43 -0.10 -7.21
C ILE A 15 3.87 0.54 -5.88
N PHE A 16 2.93 0.94 -5.02
CA PHE A 16 3.25 1.54 -3.72
C PHE A 16 3.98 0.58 -2.79
N VAL A 17 3.55 -0.68 -2.72
CA VAL A 17 4.20 -1.70 -1.91
C VAL A 17 5.63 -1.96 -2.41
N LEU A 18 5.83 -2.10 -3.71
CA LEU A 18 7.16 -2.25 -4.30
C LEU A 18 8.05 -1.03 -4.04
N TYR A 19 7.49 0.17 -4.14
CA TYR A 19 8.19 1.41 -3.84
C TYR A 19 8.65 1.46 -2.37
N PHE A 20 7.76 1.16 -1.42
CA PHE A 20 8.11 1.18 0.00
C PHE A 20 9.12 0.10 0.39
N ILE A 21 8.99 -1.11 -0.18
CA ILE A 21 9.97 -2.17 0.03
C ILE A 21 11.32 -1.76 -0.56
N GLY A 22 11.35 -1.25 -1.79
CA GLY A 22 12.57 -0.77 -2.44
C GLY A 22 13.24 0.34 -1.64
N PHE A 23 12.47 1.31 -1.16
CA PHE A 23 12.98 2.39 -0.31
C PHE A 23 13.52 1.86 1.03
N ALA A 24 12.81 0.94 1.68
CA ALA A 24 13.28 0.33 2.94
C ALA A 24 14.60 -0.43 2.74
N LEU A 25 14.76 -1.16 1.63
CA LEU A 25 16.00 -1.84 1.27
C LEU A 25 17.13 -0.84 1.02
N LEU A 26 16.87 0.24 0.26
CA LEU A 26 17.86 1.30 0.05
C LEU A 26 18.33 1.90 1.38
N CYS A 27 17.41 2.25 2.28
CA CYS A 27 17.78 2.75 3.61
C CYS A 27 18.57 1.72 4.44
N ALA A 28 18.29 0.43 4.31
CA ALA A 28 19.00 -0.62 5.03
C ALA A 28 20.44 -0.81 4.51
N PHE A 29 20.64 -0.80 3.20
CA PHE A 29 21.92 -1.14 2.55
C PHE A 29 22.84 0.05 2.27
N VAL A 30 22.38 1.30 2.40
CA VAL A 30 23.27 2.47 2.21
C VAL A 30 24.25 2.58 3.38
N ASP A 31 25.55 2.58 3.09
CA ASP A 31 26.59 2.77 4.09
C ASP A 31 26.71 4.23 4.55
N GLY A 32 27.16 4.44 5.78
CA GLY A 32 27.37 5.79 6.35
C GLY A 32 26.14 6.43 7.01
N ILE A 33 24.96 5.80 6.94
CA ILE A 33 23.76 6.27 7.65
C ILE A 33 23.76 5.75 9.10
N PRO A 34 23.49 6.61 10.11
CA PRO A 34 23.36 6.19 11.50
C PRO A 34 22.31 5.08 11.69
N LEU A 35 22.59 4.13 12.59
CA LEU A 35 21.74 2.94 12.81
C LEU A 35 20.28 3.31 13.11
N LEU A 36 20.05 4.37 13.90
CA LEU A 36 18.71 4.84 14.22
C LEU A 36 17.96 5.34 12.98
N VAL A 37 18.63 6.07 12.09
CA VAL A 37 18.03 6.58 10.85
C VAL A 37 17.76 5.43 9.89
N LYS A 38 18.65 4.42 9.80
CA LYS A 38 18.40 3.20 9.04
C LYS A 38 17.18 2.45 9.54
N LEU A 39 17.05 2.30 10.86
CA LEU A 39 15.94 1.58 11.47
C LEU A 39 14.63 2.31 11.22
N LEU A 40 14.56 3.61 11.51
CA LEU A 40 13.35 4.40 11.25
C LEU A 40 13.01 4.46 9.76
N GLY A 41 14.01 4.70 8.92
CA GLY A 41 13.87 4.80 7.46
C GLY A 41 13.49 3.49 6.78
N SER A 42 13.68 2.34 7.41
CA SER A 42 13.23 1.03 6.89
C SER A 42 11.92 0.56 7.52
N VAL A 43 11.75 0.73 8.83
CA VAL A 43 10.55 0.30 9.57
C VAL A 43 9.32 1.12 9.20
N ILE A 44 9.44 2.44 9.09
CA ILE A 44 8.30 3.31 8.74
C ILE A 44 7.69 2.95 7.38
N PRO A 45 8.47 2.84 6.27
CA PRO A 45 7.93 2.41 4.99
C PRO A 45 7.29 1.02 5.01
N LEU A 46 7.84 0.08 5.79
CA LEU A 46 7.25 -1.25 5.92
C LEU A 46 5.89 -1.22 6.61
N ILE A 47 5.74 -0.41 7.66
CA ILE A 47 4.45 -0.18 8.31
C ILE A 47 3.47 0.44 7.31
N LEU A 48 3.90 1.46 6.55
CA LEU A 48 3.07 2.09 5.52
C LEU A 48 2.66 1.12 4.41
N ALA A 49 3.55 0.21 3.98
CA ALA A 49 3.21 -0.85 3.05
C ALA A 49 2.10 -1.77 3.60
N GLY A 50 2.18 -2.13 4.89
CA GLY A 50 1.11 -2.86 5.58
C GLY A 50 -0.21 -2.11 5.59
N VAL A 51 -0.20 -0.80 5.88
CA VAL A 51 -1.39 0.06 5.82
C VAL A 51 -1.98 0.12 4.41
N CYS A 52 -1.15 0.25 3.37
CA CYS A 52 -1.60 0.21 1.98
C CYS A 52 -2.31 -1.10 1.63
N ILE A 53 -1.81 -2.24 2.12
CA ILE A 53 -2.45 -3.56 1.92
C ILE A 53 -3.78 -3.63 2.67
N TYR A 54 -3.85 -3.10 3.90
CA TYR A 54 -5.08 -3.06 4.68
C TYR A 54 -6.18 -2.25 3.96
N VAL A 55 -5.87 -1.01 3.56
CA VAL A 55 -6.80 -0.14 2.84
C VAL A 55 -7.23 -0.78 1.52
N PHE A 56 -6.30 -1.42 0.80
CA PHE A 56 -6.62 -2.15 -0.42
C PHE A 56 -7.61 -3.31 -0.17
N THR A 57 -7.46 -4.02 0.95
CA THR A 57 -8.36 -5.10 1.34
C THR A 57 -9.76 -4.57 1.63
N GLU A 58 -9.88 -3.46 2.36
CA GLU A 58 -11.17 -2.78 2.60
C GLU A 58 -11.81 -2.35 1.27
N ARG A 59 -11.03 -1.79 0.34
CA ARG A 59 -11.56 -1.42 -0.99
C ARG A 59 -12.05 -2.60 -1.81
N ILE A 60 -11.37 -3.75 -1.75
CA ILE A 60 -11.88 -4.96 -2.39
C ILE A 60 -13.20 -5.39 -1.75
N LYS A 61 -13.33 -5.30 -0.41
CA LYS A 61 -14.56 -5.64 0.29
C LYS A 61 -15.71 -4.71 -0.14
N GLU A 62 -15.51 -3.40 -0.14
CA GLU A 62 -16.51 -2.40 -0.58
C GLU A 62 -16.98 -2.65 -2.03
N ILE A 63 -16.05 -2.90 -2.96
CA ILE A 63 -16.38 -3.20 -4.38
C ILE A 63 -17.16 -4.51 -4.50
N ARG A 64 -16.91 -5.49 -3.63
CA ARG A 64 -17.58 -6.81 -3.63
C ARG A 64 -18.91 -6.82 -2.88
N SER A 65 -19.04 -6.03 -1.81
CA SER A 65 -20.28 -5.88 -1.03
C SER A 65 -21.33 -5.10 -1.80
N GLY A 66 -20.90 -4.27 -2.77
CA GLY A 66 -21.79 -3.36 -3.48
C GLY A 66 -22.07 -2.07 -2.71
N GLU A 67 -21.41 -1.84 -1.56
CA GLU A 67 -21.51 -0.58 -0.81
C GLU A 67 -21.03 0.63 -1.63
N GLU A 68 -20.13 0.41 -2.60
CA GLU A 68 -19.75 1.44 -3.58
C GLU A 68 -20.96 1.95 -4.40
N ASP A 69 -22.00 1.13 -4.60
CA ASP A 69 -23.23 1.46 -5.33
C ASP A 69 -24.24 2.21 -4.44
N ASP A 70 -24.23 1.99 -3.12
CA ASP A 70 -25.13 2.68 -2.18
C ASP A 70 -24.75 4.16 -1.99
N LEU A 71 -23.47 4.51 -2.08
CA LEU A 71 -23.03 5.91 -2.10
C LEU A 71 -23.48 6.67 -3.36
N SER A 72 -23.84 5.98 -4.44
CA SER A 72 -24.38 6.61 -5.66
C SER A 72 -25.84 7.07 -5.52
N LYS A 73 -26.52 6.70 -4.43
CA LYS A 73 -27.92 7.06 -4.15
C LYS A 73 -28.09 8.34 -3.32
N TYR A 74 -27.01 9.03 -2.98
CA TYR A 74 -27.05 10.31 -2.25
C TYR A 74 -26.71 11.49 -3.15
#